data_AF-A0A1E3L0J5-F1
#
_entry.id   AF-A0A1E3L0J5-F1
#
_cell.length_a   1.000
_cell.length_b   1.000
_cell.length_c   1.000
_cell.angle_alpha   90.00
_cell.angle_beta   90.00
_cell.angle_gamma   90.00
#
_symmetry.space_group_name_H-M   'P 1'
#
loop_
_entity.id
_entity.type
_entity.pdbx_description
1 polymer ?
#
loop_
_entity_poly.entity_id
_entity_poly.type
_entity_poly.pdbx_seq_one_letter_code
_entity_poly.pdbx_strand_id
1 'polypeptide(L)'
;MQKVVKVIWIIAVVIAGLALMWFMFLLIRDRTDIGPAGPFILYFIWCPVLVFVAVSIVLLIKNKVPVHIISQSILIMFLVIFSLVFSATLLREPHYEKLMQEIEEENRQYMEQSRQVTADGKYEYFFYLIGRLTDNPRSHIAIRNLTNNVEKSITIDLNFEGVRAVENLPPNIRLIEIYPTDDEHIYKLTTTSQLKDEIETFKVNMETAIVKKID
;
A
#
# COMPACT_ATOMS: atom_id res chain seq x y z
N MET A 1 48.57 -2.69 17.46
CA MET A 1 47.24 -3.32 17.66
C MET A 1 46.10 -2.31 17.65
N GLN A 2 46.12 -1.26 18.50
CA GLN A 2 45.03 -0.24 18.55
C GLN A 2 44.74 0.47 17.21
N LYS A 3 45.75 0.80 16.41
CA LYS A 3 45.55 1.44 15.09
C LYS A 3 44.77 0.55 14.13
N VAL A 4 45.09 -0.74 14.09
CA VAL A 4 44.42 -1.74 13.22
C VAL A 4 42.97 -1.93 13.65
N VAL A 5 42.73 -2.07 14.96
CA VAL A 5 41.37 -2.18 15.53
C VAL A 5 40.54 -0.93 15.17
N LYS A 6 41.14 0.26 15.27
CA LYS A 6 40.46 1.52 14.92
C LYS A 6 40.08 1.56 13.44
N VAL A 7 40.96 1.12 12.55
CA VAL A 7 40.68 1.05 11.10
C VAL A 7 39.54 0.08 10.80
N ILE A 8 39.57 -1.13 11.38
CA ILE A 8 38.49 -2.12 11.22
C ILE A 8 37.15 -1.56 11.72
N TRP A 9 37.17 -0.87 12.86
CA TRP A 9 35.96 -0.26 13.42
C TRP A 9 35.39 0.84 12.53
N ILE A 10 36.25 1.69 11.94
CA ILE A 10 35.82 2.71 10.98
C ILE A 10 35.15 2.06 9.77
N ILE A 11 35.76 1.01 9.21
CA ILE A 11 35.19 0.27 8.06
C ILE A 11 33.82 -0.30 8.42
N ALA A 12 33.66 -0.92 9.59
CA ALA A 12 32.39 -1.48 10.04
C ALA A 12 31.29 -0.41 10.17
N VAL A 13 31.62 0.75 10.74
CA VAL A 13 30.68 1.88 10.86
C VAL A 13 30.26 2.41 9.49
N VAL A 14 31.20 2.52 8.54
CA VAL A 14 30.90 2.98 7.16
C VAL A 14 29.97 1.98 6.45
N ILE A 15 30.25 0.68 6.54
CA ILE A 15 29.40 -0.36 5.93
C ILE A 15 27.99 -0.32 6.55
N ALA A 16 27.88 -0.23 7.87
CA ALA A 16 26.59 -0.14 8.55
C ALA A 16 25.81 1.13 8.15
N GLY A 17 26.50 2.27 8.01
CA GLY A 17 25.90 3.52 7.54
C GLY A 17 25.39 3.42 6.10
N LEU A 18 26.16 2.82 5.19
CA LEU A 18 25.74 2.58 3.81
C LEU A 18 24.55 1.61 3.75
N ALA A 19 24.54 0.57 4.57
CA ALA A 19 23.41 -0.36 4.66
C ALA A 19 22.14 0.35 5.15
N LEU A 20 22.25 1.22 6.17
CA LEU A 20 21.13 2.05 6.64
C LEU A 20 20.59 2.98 5.55
N MET A 21 21.48 3.62 4.78
CA MET A 21 21.10 4.48 3.66
C MET A 21 20.41 3.70 2.55
N TRP A 22 20.97 2.55 2.16
CA TRP A 22 20.37 1.65 1.16
C TRP A 22 18.98 1.20 1.59
N PHE A 23 18.82 0.81 2.86
CA PHE A 23 17.54 0.39 3.42
C PHE A 23 16.50 1.52 3.43
N MET A 24 16.91 2.75 3.77
CA MET A 24 16.04 3.93 3.63
C MET A 24 15.61 4.17 2.19
N PHE A 25 16.50 3.97 1.23
CA PHE A 25 16.18 4.13 -0.19
C PHE A 25 15.14 3.10 -0.66
N LEU A 26 15.28 1.83 -0.26
CA LEU A 26 14.28 0.79 -0.52
C LEU A 26 12.92 1.16 0.09
N LEU A 27 12.90 1.59 1.35
CA LEU A 27 11.67 2.02 2.02
C LEU A 27 10.98 3.21 1.34
N ILE A 28 11.74 4.16 0.79
CA ILE A 28 11.17 5.32 0.09
C ILE A 28 10.62 4.91 -1.28
N ARG A 29 11.32 4.02 -1.98
CA ARG A 29 10.96 3.58 -3.33
C ARG A 29 9.75 2.64 -3.34
N ASP A 30 9.67 1.72 -2.38
CA ASP A 30 8.66 0.65 -2.35
C ASP A 30 7.59 0.88 -1.27
N ARG A 31 7.24 2.14 -0.97
CA ARG A 31 6.21 2.48 0.04
C ARG A 31 4.86 1.79 -0.19
N THR A 32 4.55 1.40 -1.42
CA THR A 32 3.32 0.69 -1.79
C THR A 32 3.40 -0.82 -1.55
N ASP A 33 4.60 -1.42 -1.60
CA ASP A 33 4.76 -2.87 -1.70
C ASP A 33 5.16 -3.52 -0.36
N ILE A 34 5.78 -2.75 0.54
CA ILE A 34 6.25 -3.28 1.83
C ILE A 34 5.06 -3.52 2.81
N GLY A 35 3.87 -3.04 2.46
CA GLY A 35 2.64 -3.28 3.22
C GLY A 35 2.74 -2.87 4.71
N PRO A 36 1.86 -3.39 5.58
CA PRO A 36 1.85 -3.08 7.01
C PRO A 36 3.09 -3.59 7.78
N ALA A 37 3.94 -4.42 7.16
CA ALA A 37 5.18 -4.90 7.76
C ALA A 37 6.31 -3.86 7.74
N GLY A 38 6.26 -2.87 6.82
CA GLY A 38 7.28 -1.84 6.68
C GLY A 38 7.58 -1.05 7.96
N PRO A 39 6.55 -0.56 8.67
CA PRO A 39 6.73 0.11 9.96
C PRO A 39 7.41 -0.78 11.03
N PHE A 40 7.14 -2.08 11.05
CA PHE A 40 7.77 -3.02 12.00
C PHE A 40 9.27 -3.18 11.74
N ILE A 41 9.65 -3.38 10.48
CA ILE A 41 11.07 -3.52 10.10
C ILE A 41 11.81 -2.21 10.40
N LEU A 42 11.18 -1.07 10.10
CA LEU A 42 11.76 0.25 10.36
C LEU A 42 11.96 0.49 11.87
N TYR A 43 10.99 0.18 12.73
CA TYR A 43 11.14 0.47 14.16
C TYR A 43 12.10 -0.49 14.87
N PHE A 44 11.99 -1.78 14.61
CA PHE A 44 12.73 -2.81 15.37
C PHE A 44 14.13 -3.10 14.83
N ILE A 45 14.41 -2.81 13.55
CA ILE A 45 15.72 -3.09 12.95
C ILE A 45 16.50 -1.80 12.71
N TRP A 46 15.85 -0.78 12.14
CA TRP A 46 16.56 0.46 11.79
C TRP A 46 16.97 1.26 13.03
N CYS A 47 16.09 1.37 14.03
CA CYS A 47 16.38 2.16 15.23
C CYS A 47 17.57 1.61 16.03
N PRO A 48 17.67 0.30 16.36
CA PRO A 48 18.84 -0.23 17.07
C PRO A 48 20.16 -0.09 16.30
N VAL A 49 20.14 -0.28 14.98
CA VAL A 49 21.34 -0.14 14.14
C VAL A 49 21.77 1.33 14.06
N LEU A 50 20.83 2.29 14.00
CA LEU A 50 21.15 3.71 14.04
C LEU A 50 21.76 4.10 15.39
N VAL A 51 21.18 3.64 16.50
CA VAL A 51 21.74 3.85 17.84
C VAL A 51 23.16 3.27 17.92
N PHE A 52 23.37 2.07 17.39
CA PHE A 52 24.69 1.43 17.34
C PHE A 52 25.71 2.26 16.56
N VAL A 53 25.34 2.75 15.37
CA VAL A 53 26.20 3.61 14.54
C VAL A 53 26.52 4.92 15.27
N ALA A 54 25.52 5.56 15.87
CA ALA A 54 25.70 6.81 16.63
C ALA A 54 26.65 6.62 17.82
N VAL A 55 26.44 5.59 18.64
CA VAL A 55 27.31 5.25 19.77
C VAL A 55 28.74 4.95 19.28
N SER A 56 28.87 4.21 18.17
CA SER A 56 30.17 3.88 17.59
C SER A 56 30.94 5.10 17.11
N ILE A 57 30.26 6.07 16.48
CA ILE A 57 30.86 7.35 16.06
C ILE A 57 31.34 8.14 17.28
N VAL A 58 30.51 8.26 18.32
CA VAL A 58 30.88 8.96 19.56
C VAL A 58 32.12 8.34 20.22
N LEU A 59 32.21 7.01 20.25
CA LEU A 59 33.38 6.30 20.78
C LEU A 59 34.64 6.52 19.94
N LEU A 60 34.51 6.54 18.61
CA LEU A 60 35.61 6.83 17.69
C LEU A 60 36.15 8.26 17.88
N ILE A 61 35.26 9.26 18.02
CA ILE A 61 35.62 10.66 18.27
C ILE A 61 36.35 10.81 19.60
N LYS A 62 35.83 10.18 20.66
CA LYS A 62 36.47 10.21 22.00
C LYS A 62 37.74 9.34 22.07
N ASN A 63 38.09 8.64 21.00
CA ASN A 63 39.21 7.70 20.92
C ASN A 63 39.15 6.60 22.01
N LYS A 64 37.95 6.29 22.51
CA LYS A 64 37.68 5.29 23.56
C LYS A 64 37.17 3.99 22.96
N VAL A 65 37.86 3.48 21.93
CA VAL A 65 37.49 2.18 21.34
C VAL A 65 37.79 1.11 22.39
N PRO A 66 36.82 0.25 22.75
CA PRO A 66 37.06 -0.78 23.74
C PRO A 66 38.12 -1.77 23.23
N VAL A 67 39.29 -1.75 23.90
CA VAL A 67 40.44 -2.57 23.52
C VAL A 67 40.36 -3.96 24.17
N HIS A 68 39.49 -4.13 25.16
CA HIS A 68 39.31 -5.40 25.86
C HIS A 68 38.57 -6.40 24.97
N ILE A 69 39.20 -7.57 24.80
CA ILE A 69 38.68 -8.71 24.02
C ILE A 69 37.24 -9.03 24.40
N ILE A 70 36.90 -8.98 25.70
CA ILE A 70 35.55 -9.26 26.21
C ILE A 70 34.50 -8.32 25.60
N SER A 71 34.79 -7.02 25.48
CA SER A 71 33.86 -6.06 24.88
C SER A 71 33.72 -6.27 23.37
N GLN A 72 34.78 -6.69 22.68
CA GLN A 72 34.74 -7.02 21.25
C GLN A 72 33.94 -8.29 21.01
N SER A 73 34.09 -9.31 21.86
CA SER A 73 33.31 -10.55 21.81
C SER A 73 31.83 -10.29 22.02
N ILE A 74 31.44 -9.43 22.97
CA ILE A 74 30.03 -9.05 23.20
C ILE A 74 29.44 -8.36 21.97
N LEU A 75 30.19 -7.45 21.35
CA LEU A 75 29.74 -6.71 20.16
C LEU A 75 29.55 -7.62 18.95
N ILE A 76 30.49 -8.53 18.71
CA ILE A 76 30.40 -9.53 17.63
C ILE A 76 29.22 -10.47 17.89
N MET A 77 29.04 -10.92 19.13
CA MET A 77 27.91 -11.77 19.50
C MET A 77 26.58 -11.06 19.29
N PHE A 78 26.47 -9.78 19.64
CA PHE A 78 25.29 -8.97 19.36
C PHE A 78 25.02 -8.88 17.85
N LEU A 79 26.04 -8.61 17.03
CA LEU A 79 25.93 -8.57 15.57
C LEU A 79 25.49 -9.92 14.97
N VAL A 80 26.02 -11.03 15.48
CA VAL A 80 25.66 -12.39 15.02
C VAL A 80 24.24 -12.73 15.41
N ILE A 81 23.84 -12.46 16.66
CA ILE A 81 22.45 -12.67 17.11
C ILE A 81 21.50 -11.80 16.29
N PHE A 82 21.85 -10.54 16.06
CA PHE A 82 21.04 -9.62 15.26
C PHE A 82 20.91 -10.10 13.80
N SER A 83 22.00 -10.59 13.19
CA SER A 83 22.00 -11.19 11.85
C SER A 83 21.15 -12.47 11.77
N LEU A 84 21.21 -13.33 12.79
CA LEU A 84 20.38 -14.53 12.87
C LEU A 84 18.89 -14.22 13.03
N VAL A 85 18.56 -13.26 13.90
CA VAL A 85 17.18 -12.77 14.06
C VAL A 85 16.69 -12.16 12.74
N PHE A 86 17.52 -11.35 12.09
CA PHE A 86 17.21 -10.73 10.79
C PHE A 86 16.94 -11.78 9.70
N SER A 87 17.82 -12.79 9.60
CA SER A 87 17.66 -13.92 8.69
C SER A 87 16.38 -14.71 8.99
N ALA A 88 16.09 -14.99 10.26
CA ALA A 88 14.87 -15.69 10.66
C ALA A 88 13.58 -14.88 10.39
N THR A 89 13.62 -13.54 10.52
CA THR A 89 12.48 -12.68 10.19
C THR A 89 12.27 -12.54 8.69
N LEU A 90 13.33 -12.47 7.88
CA LEU A 90 13.24 -12.51 6.42
C LEU A 90 12.71 -13.86 5.93
N LEU A 91 13.22 -14.97 6.48
CA LEU A 91 12.77 -16.32 6.12
C LEU A 91 11.36 -16.66 6.60
N ARG A 92 10.71 -15.79 7.39
CA ARG A 92 9.30 -15.94 7.80
C ARG A 92 8.31 -15.45 6.72
N GLU A 93 8.83 -15.03 5.57
CA GLU A 93 8.13 -14.71 4.31
C GLU A 93 7.02 -15.67 3.85
N PRO A 94 7.08 -17.02 3.98
CA PRO A 94 6.04 -17.88 3.39
C PRO A 94 4.67 -17.70 4.05
N HIS A 95 4.60 -17.20 5.29
CA HIS A 95 3.31 -16.88 5.92
C HIS A 95 2.75 -15.54 5.44
N TYR A 96 3.62 -14.58 5.10
CA TYR A 96 3.20 -13.28 4.59
C TYR A 96 2.76 -13.37 3.13
N GLU A 97 3.48 -14.12 2.30
CA GLU A 97 3.09 -14.37 0.91
C GLU A 97 1.73 -15.07 0.86
N LYS A 98 1.50 -16.07 1.72
CA LYS A 98 0.21 -16.74 1.84
C LYS A 98 -0.89 -15.79 2.31
N LEU A 99 -0.63 -14.95 3.32
CA LEU A 99 -1.58 -13.96 3.81
C LEU A 99 -1.93 -12.93 2.73
N MET A 100 -0.94 -12.44 1.98
CA MET A 100 -1.16 -11.51 0.87
C MET A 100 -1.94 -12.16 -0.27
N GLN A 101 -1.65 -13.42 -0.57
CA GLN A 101 -2.40 -14.19 -1.58
C GLN A 101 -3.85 -14.42 -1.14
N GLU A 102 -4.09 -14.77 0.13
CA GLU A 102 -5.43 -14.90 0.70
C GLU A 102 -6.20 -13.57 0.62
N ILE A 103 -5.55 -12.45 0.98
CA ILE A 103 -6.14 -11.10 0.87
C ILE A 103 -6.41 -10.72 -0.59
N GLU A 104 -5.51 -11.04 -1.52
CA GLU A 104 -5.69 -10.75 -2.93
C GLU A 104 -6.84 -11.57 -3.52
N GLU A 105 -6.95 -12.84 -3.15
CA GLU A 105 -8.03 -13.73 -3.59
C GLU A 105 -9.37 -13.29 -3.02
N GLU A 106 -9.43 -12.93 -1.73
CA GLU A 106 -10.64 -12.37 -1.10
C GLU A 106 -11.07 -11.07 -1.78
N ASN A 107 -10.13 -10.15 -2.02
CA ASN A 107 -10.41 -8.92 -2.75
C ASN A 107 -10.90 -9.21 -4.17
N ARG A 108 -10.29 -10.16 -4.88
CA ARG A 108 -10.71 -10.54 -6.24
C ARG A 108 -12.13 -11.09 -6.23
N GLN A 109 -12.45 -11.99 -5.31
CA GLN A 109 -13.80 -12.53 -5.14
C GLN A 109 -14.82 -11.43 -4.81
N TYR A 110 -14.46 -10.49 -3.92
CA TYR A 110 -15.30 -9.35 -3.59
C TYR A 110 -15.57 -8.48 -4.83
N MET A 111 -14.54 -8.19 -5.62
CA MET A 111 -14.65 -7.38 -6.84
C MET A 111 -15.52 -8.09 -7.89
N GLU A 112 -15.37 -9.40 -8.05
CA GLU A 112 -16.18 -10.21 -8.97
C GLU A 112 -17.65 -10.25 -8.54
N GLN A 113 -17.94 -10.43 -7.25
CA GLN A 113 -19.31 -10.44 -6.72
C GLN A 113 -20.00 -9.09 -6.80
N SER A 114 -19.22 -8.01 -6.80
CA SER A 114 -19.72 -6.64 -6.86
C SER A 114 -19.89 -6.12 -8.30
N ARG A 115 -19.42 -6.87 -9.31
CA ARG A 115 -19.63 -6.53 -10.73
C ARG A 115 -21.11 -6.59 -11.07
N GLN A 116 -21.58 -5.58 -11.78
CA GLN A 116 -22.96 -5.46 -12.22
C GLN A 116 -23.01 -5.27 -13.72
N VAL A 117 -24.13 -5.63 -14.33
CA VAL A 117 -24.33 -5.48 -15.78
C VAL A 117 -25.39 -4.42 -16.03
N THR A 118 -25.18 -3.59 -17.04
CA THR A 118 -26.17 -2.60 -17.48
C THR A 118 -27.44 -3.28 -17.99
N ALA A 119 -28.57 -2.57 -17.93
CA ALA A 119 -29.87 -3.15 -18.30
C ALA A 119 -29.95 -3.66 -19.74
N ASP A 120 -29.14 -3.09 -20.65
CA ASP A 120 -29.02 -3.49 -22.04
C ASP A 120 -27.95 -4.57 -22.30
N GLY A 121 -27.24 -5.02 -21.26
CA GLY A 121 -26.23 -6.07 -21.37
C GLY A 121 -24.96 -5.69 -22.13
N LYS A 122 -24.75 -4.40 -22.45
CA LYS A 122 -23.56 -3.96 -23.22
C LYS A 122 -22.31 -3.81 -22.34
N TYR A 123 -22.49 -3.44 -21.08
CA TYR A 123 -21.38 -3.12 -20.19
C TYR A 123 -21.51 -3.86 -18.86
N GLU A 124 -20.38 -4.32 -18.36
CA GLU A 124 -20.18 -4.72 -16.97
C GLU A 124 -19.46 -3.57 -16.25
N TYR A 125 -19.85 -3.28 -15.02
CA TYR A 125 -19.28 -2.18 -14.25
C TYR A 125 -19.11 -2.53 -12.78
N PHE A 126 -18.16 -1.86 -12.15
CA PHE A 126 -17.85 -1.99 -10.73
C PHE A 126 -17.44 -0.63 -10.16
N PHE A 127 -17.99 -0.26 -9.01
CA PHE A 127 -17.73 1.01 -8.32
C PHE A 127 -16.81 0.81 -7.13
N TYR A 128 -15.80 1.66 -7.01
CA TYR A 128 -14.89 1.65 -5.87
C TYR A 128 -14.43 3.05 -5.49
N LEU A 129 -14.04 3.17 -4.22
CA LEU A 129 -13.55 4.41 -3.64
C LEU A 129 -12.06 4.26 -3.34
N ILE A 130 -11.25 5.23 -3.77
CA ILE A 130 -9.82 5.30 -3.47
C ILE A 130 -9.59 6.43 -2.47
N GLY A 131 -8.76 6.18 -1.45
CA GLY A 131 -8.32 7.23 -0.54
C GLY A 131 -9.40 7.74 0.41
N ARG A 132 -10.33 6.87 0.84
CA ARG A 132 -11.39 7.26 1.78
C ARG A 132 -10.87 7.88 3.10
N LEU A 133 -9.67 7.49 3.53
CA LEU A 133 -9.00 8.01 4.73
C LEU A 133 -8.02 9.15 4.42
N THR A 134 -8.00 9.67 3.20
CA THR A 134 -7.17 10.81 2.81
C THR A 134 -8.03 12.05 2.62
N ASP A 135 -7.41 13.23 2.63
CA ASP A 135 -8.09 14.51 2.45
C ASP A 135 -8.70 14.71 1.06
N ASN A 136 -8.47 13.78 0.12
CA ASN A 136 -8.91 13.86 -1.26
C ASN A 136 -9.40 12.51 -1.78
N PRO A 137 -10.55 12.01 -1.27
CA PRO A 137 -11.12 10.75 -1.73
C PRO A 137 -11.56 10.88 -3.19
N ARG A 138 -11.43 9.79 -3.95
CA ARG A 138 -11.87 9.72 -5.35
C ARG A 138 -12.78 8.55 -5.57
N SER A 139 -13.83 8.75 -6.36
CA SER A 139 -14.74 7.68 -6.74
C SER A 139 -14.47 7.26 -8.18
N HIS A 140 -14.40 5.96 -8.39
CA HIS A 140 -14.04 5.36 -9.67
C HIS A 140 -15.04 4.30 -10.08
N ILE A 141 -15.21 4.16 -11.38
CA ILE A 141 -15.98 3.08 -11.98
C ILE A 141 -15.08 2.37 -12.99
N ALA A 142 -14.82 1.10 -12.74
CA ALA A 142 -14.30 0.21 -13.76
C ALA A 142 -15.45 -0.22 -14.65
N ILE A 143 -15.32 -0.04 -15.96
CA ILE A 143 -16.30 -0.41 -16.97
C ILE A 143 -15.64 -1.33 -17.98
N ARG A 144 -16.25 -2.48 -18.21
CA ARG A 144 -15.85 -3.47 -19.21
C ARG A 144 -16.91 -3.54 -20.28
N ASN A 145 -16.54 -3.27 -21.52
CA ASN A 145 -17.42 -3.51 -22.66
C ASN A 145 -17.46 -5.02 -22.93
N LEU A 146 -18.66 -5.61 -22.89
CA LEU A 146 -18.84 -7.05 -23.02
C LEU A 146 -18.69 -7.55 -24.47
N THR A 147 -18.81 -6.65 -25.46
CA THR A 147 -18.66 -6.98 -26.88
C THR A 147 -17.19 -7.14 -27.29
N ASN A 148 -16.32 -6.22 -26.85
CA ASN A 148 -14.91 -6.19 -27.28
C ASN A 148 -13.91 -6.45 -26.14
N ASN A 149 -14.41 -6.69 -24.92
CA ASN A 149 -13.62 -6.98 -23.73
C ASN A 149 -12.66 -5.86 -23.29
N VAL A 150 -12.89 -4.61 -23.73
CA VAL A 150 -12.08 -3.46 -23.35
C VAL A 150 -12.53 -2.93 -22.00
N GLU A 151 -11.59 -2.84 -21.05
CA GLU A 151 -11.80 -2.23 -19.74
C GLU A 151 -11.31 -0.78 -19.70
N LYS A 152 -12.07 0.09 -19.03
CA LYS A 152 -11.73 1.50 -18.79
C LYS A 152 -12.11 1.89 -17.36
N SER A 153 -11.40 2.86 -16.79
CA SER A 153 -11.76 3.46 -15.51
C SER A 153 -12.28 4.88 -15.73
N ILE A 154 -13.43 5.20 -15.15
CA ILE A 154 -14.06 6.51 -15.18
C ILE A 154 -14.00 7.10 -13.78
N THR A 155 -13.50 8.33 -13.67
CA THR A 155 -13.47 9.05 -12.38
C THR A 155 -14.75 9.87 -12.25
N ILE A 156 -15.38 9.81 -11.07
CA ILE A 156 -16.57 10.58 -10.75
C ILE A 156 -16.25 11.51 -9.58
N ASP A 157 -16.66 12.76 -9.75
CA ASP A 157 -16.62 13.76 -8.70
C ASP A 157 -17.88 13.65 -7.84
N LEU A 158 -17.82 12.71 -6.89
CA LEU A 158 -18.91 12.44 -5.96
C LEU A 158 -18.77 13.36 -4.74
N ASN A 159 -19.87 13.97 -4.28
CA ASN A 159 -19.83 14.61 -2.98
C ASN A 159 -19.81 13.54 -1.88
N PHE A 160 -18.68 13.43 -1.18
CA PHE A 160 -18.45 12.45 -0.12
C PHE A 160 -19.18 12.76 1.18
N GLU A 161 -19.83 13.92 1.29
CA GLU A 161 -20.72 14.24 2.41
C GLU A 161 -21.87 13.21 2.49
N GLY A 162 -22.02 12.59 3.66
CA GLY A 162 -23.06 11.59 3.91
C GLY A 162 -22.80 10.20 3.32
N VAL A 163 -21.60 9.93 2.76
CA VAL A 163 -21.24 8.58 2.29
C VAL A 163 -21.10 7.62 3.47
N ARG A 164 -21.86 6.52 3.44
CA ARG A 164 -21.88 5.49 4.50
C ARG A 164 -20.65 4.58 4.42
N ALA A 165 -20.38 3.86 5.51
CA ALA A 165 -19.27 2.91 5.55
C ALA A 165 -19.51 1.72 4.62
N VAL A 166 -18.81 1.72 3.47
CA VAL A 166 -18.90 0.66 2.44
C VAL A 166 -18.31 -0.67 2.92
N GLU A 167 -17.35 -0.64 3.84
CA GLU A 167 -16.65 -1.83 4.37
C GLU A 167 -17.57 -2.85 5.08
N ASN A 168 -18.75 -2.43 5.54
CA ASN A 168 -19.72 -3.31 6.20
C ASN A 168 -20.87 -3.74 5.29
N LEU A 169 -20.83 -3.37 4.01
CA LEU A 169 -21.87 -3.71 3.06
C LEU A 169 -21.55 -5.06 2.40
N PRO A 170 -22.52 -6.00 2.35
CA PRO A 170 -22.39 -7.20 1.55
C PRO A 170 -21.95 -6.91 0.11
N PRO A 171 -21.12 -7.77 -0.50
CA PRO A 171 -20.56 -7.55 -1.85
C PRO A 171 -21.62 -7.46 -2.96
N ASN A 172 -22.81 -7.99 -2.73
CA ASN A 172 -23.91 -7.96 -3.69
C ASN A 172 -24.75 -6.66 -3.62
N ILE A 173 -24.37 -5.69 -2.79
CA ILE A 173 -25.10 -4.43 -2.67
C ILE A 173 -24.76 -3.50 -3.82
N ARG A 174 -25.80 -2.97 -4.45
CA ARG A 174 -25.65 -1.96 -5.50
C ARG A 174 -25.45 -0.60 -4.85
N LEU A 175 -24.25 -0.03 -5.02
CA LEU A 175 -23.93 1.32 -4.55
C LEU A 175 -24.31 2.40 -5.58
N ILE A 176 -24.25 2.03 -6.85
CA ILE A 176 -24.64 2.85 -7.99
C ILE A 176 -25.44 1.99 -8.98
N GLU A 177 -26.21 2.65 -9.84
CA GLU A 177 -26.93 2.02 -10.93
C GLU A 177 -26.68 2.78 -12.23
N ILE A 178 -26.46 2.04 -13.32
CA ILE A 178 -26.19 2.60 -14.65
C ILE A 178 -27.27 2.13 -15.63
N TYR A 179 -27.94 3.09 -16.26
CA TYR A 179 -29.02 2.87 -17.22
C TYR A 179 -28.67 3.45 -18.59
N PRO A 180 -29.01 2.75 -19.69
CA PRO A 180 -28.90 3.33 -21.02
C PRO A 180 -29.85 4.51 -21.17
N THR A 181 -29.48 5.48 -22.02
CA THR A 181 -30.38 6.56 -22.44
C THR A 181 -30.76 6.38 -23.90
N ASP A 182 -31.50 7.34 -24.48
CA ASP A 182 -31.85 7.33 -25.90
C ASP A 182 -30.62 7.48 -26.82
N ASP A 183 -29.52 8.01 -26.29
CA ASP A 183 -28.23 8.09 -26.99
C ASP A 183 -27.38 6.85 -26.67
N GLU A 184 -26.90 6.19 -27.72
CA GLU A 184 -26.18 4.90 -27.64
C GLU A 184 -24.93 4.95 -26.74
N HIS A 185 -24.26 6.10 -26.65
CA HIS A 185 -23.02 6.24 -25.91
C HIS A 185 -23.20 6.94 -24.56
N ILE A 186 -24.38 7.48 -24.28
CA ILE A 186 -24.66 8.20 -23.04
C ILE A 186 -25.51 7.33 -22.12
N TYR A 187 -25.03 7.19 -20.89
CA TYR A 187 -25.69 6.44 -19.84
C TYR A 187 -26.01 7.39 -18.68
N LYS A 188 -27.11 7.09 -18.01
CA LYS A 188 -27.49 7.74 -16.76
C LYS A 188 -26.95 6.89 -15.61
N LEU A 189 -26.05 7.46 -14.85
CA LEU A 189 -25.58 6.89 -13.60
C LEU A 189 -26.31 7.55 -12.43
N THR A 190 -26.74 6.75 -11.46
CA THR A 190 -27.44 7.22 -10.26
C THR A 190 -26.82 6.55 -9.03
N THR A 191 -26.55 7.31 -7.97
CA THR A 191 -26.15 6.72 -6.69
C THR A 191 -27.34 6.12 -5.96
N THR A 192 -27.13 5.10 -5.16
CA THR A 192 -28.20 4.48 -4.35
C THR A 192 -28.22 5.02 -2.93
N SER A 193 -29.33 4.82 -2.23
CA SER A 193 -29.47 5.12 -0.79
C SER A 193 -28.53 4.30 0.11
N GLN A 194 -27.93 3.23 -0.42
CA GLN A 194 -26.93 2.43 0.29
C GLN A 194 -25.58 3.16 0.36
N LEU A 195 -25.26 3.93 -0.69
CA LEU A 195 -24.02 4.71 -0.74
C LEU A 195 -24.15 5.99 0.08
N LYS A 196 -25.21 6.76 -0.13
CA LYS A 196 -25.48 8.03 0.57
C LYS A 196 -26.97 8.37 0.54
N ASP A 197 -27.39 9.24 1.46
CA ASP A 197 -28.80 9.61 1.59
C ASP A 197 -29.31 10.48 0.43
N GLU A 198 -28.48 11.40 -0.05
CA GLU A 198 -28.81 12.27 -1.19
C GLU A 198 -28.40 11.60 -2.51
N ILE A 199 -29.38 11.29 -3.34
CA ILE A 199 -29.13 10.62 -4.63
C ILE A 199 -28.55 11.61 -5.63
N GLU A 200 -27.35 11.32 -6.13
CA GLU A 200 -26.71 12.08 -7.20
C GLU A 200 -26.86 11.37 -8.54
N THR A 201 -27.09 12.16 -9.59
CA THR A 201 -27.24 11.67 -10.95
C THR A 201 -26.13 12.23 -11.85
N PHE A 202 -25.63 11.41 -12.76
CA PHE A 202 -24.60 11.78 -13.72
C PHE A 202 -24.93 11.27 -15.12
N LYS A 203 -24.54 12.03 -16.12
CA LYS A 203 -24.45 11.61 -17.52
C LYS A 203 -23.03 11.13 -17.76
N VAL A 204 -22.89 9.88 -18.19
CA VAL A 204 -21.61 9.24 -18.46
C VAL A 204 -21.55 8.88 -19.93
N ASN A 205 -20.57 9.41 -20.65
CA ASN A 205 -20.30 8.99 -22.02
C ASN A 205 -19.32 7.81 -21.99
N MET A 206 -19.78 6.62 -22.38
CA MET A 206 -19.02 5.36 -22.29
C MET A 206 -17.85 5.27 -23.29
N GLU A 207 -17.90 6.05 -24.36
CA GLU A 207 -16.83 6.09 -25.37
C GLU A 207 -15.65 6.96 -24.89
N THR A 208 -15.97 8.19 -24.48
CA THR A 208 -15.01 9.24 -24.12
C THR A 208 -14.64 9.25 -22.63
N ALA A 209 -15.36 8.50 -21.79
CA ALA A 209 -15.23 8.49 -20.34
C ALA A 209 -15.47 9.86 -19.67
N ILE A 210 -16.18 10.76 -20.35
CA ILE A 210 -16.55 12.07 -19.79
C ILE A 210 -17.79 11.91 -18.92
N VAL A 211 -17.73 12.48 -17.71
CA VAL A 211 -18.82 12.49 -16.74
C VAL A 211 -19.29 13.92 -16.53
N LYS A 212 -20.61 14.11 -16.54
CA LYS A 212 -21.25 15.38 -16.20
C LYS A 212 -22.35 15.15 -15.18
N LYS A 213 -22.25 15.80 -14.02
CA LYS A 213 -23.31 15.78 -13.01
C LYS A 213 -24.59 16.41 -13.56
N ILE A 214 -25.73 15.85 -13.19
CA ILE A 214 -27.06 16.36 -13.51
C ILE A 214 -27.77 16.52 -12.17
N ASP A 215 -28.26 17.73 -11.92
CA ASP A 215 -29.08 18.03 -10.76
C ASP A 215 -30.45 17.33 -10.85
#